data_AF-S7SQD2-F1
#
_entry.id   AF-S7SQD2-F1
#
_cell.length_a   1.000
_cell.length_b   1.000
_cell.length_c   1.000
_cell.angle_alpha   90.00
_cell.angle_beta   90.00
_cell.angle_gamma   90.00
#
_symmetry.space_group_name_H-M   'P 1'
#
loop_
_entity.id
_entity.type
_entity.pdbx_description
1 polymer ?
#
loop_
_entity_poly.entity_id
_entity_poly.type
_entity_poly.pdbx_seq_one_letter_code
_entity_poly.pdbx_strand_id
1 'polypeptide(L)'
;MNVQVKKVYRNSYLNIISALFKKLGLPQLIDHLVPVDPQCQTRVSDAVQAILYNMFDGRQALVHLEHWAQEVDCEKLIRPDLHPSWLNDDALARHLDRLYEAGIHNVISTCLIHIYRKEGLSLRAFHADTTDKTVYGAYESASLEALQITHGYNRHHRW
;
A
#
# COMPACT_ATOMS: atom_id res chain seq x y z
N MET A 1 -10.23 37.88 18.55
CA MET A 1 -9.85 36.94 17.48
C MET A 1 -11.06 36.04 17.22
N ASN A 2 -11.78 36.22 16.12
CA ASN A 2 -12.96 35.41 15.80
C ASN A 2 -12.48 34.10 15.14
N VAL A 3 -12.66 32.97 15.83
CA VAL A 3 -12.41 31.65 15.26
C VAL A 3 -13.69 31.19 14.55
N GLN A 4 -13.63 30.95 13.24
CA GLN A 4 -14.71 30.34 12.46
C GLN A 4 -14.41 28.85 12.22
N VAL A 5 -15.34 27.98 12.63
CA VAL A 5 -15.27 26.54 12.34
C VAL A 5 -15.73 26.32 10.89
N LYS A 6 -14.81 25.87 10.02
CA LYS A 6 -15.13 25.59 8.61
C LYS A 6 -15.83 24.25 8.40
N LYS A 7 -15.38 23.19 9.08
CA LYS A 7 -15.92 21.83 8.95
C LYS A 7 -15.56 20.98 10.17
N VAL A 8 -16.39 19.99 10.50
CA VAL A 8 -16.16 19.03 11.59
C VAL A 8 -16.13 17.63 11.01
N TYR A 9 -15.12 16.85 11.38
CA TYR A 9 -14.89 15.49 10.88
C TYR A 9 -14.77 14.50 12.04
N ARG A 10 -15.29 13.28 11.86
CA ARG A 10 -15.14 12.20 12.83
C ARG A 10 -14.07 11.21 12.36
N ASN A 11 -12.82 11.48 12.73
CA ASN A 11 -11.69 10.64 12.28
C ASN A 11 -11.32 9.49 13.24
N SER A 12 -11.88 9.45 14.46
CA SER A 12 -11.66 8.35 15.43
C SER A 12 -10.18 7.89 15.53
N TYR A 13 -9.94 6.58 15.44
CA TYR A 13 -8.63 5.92 15.44
C TYR A 13 -7.79 6.21 14.18
N LEU A 14 -8.36 6.72 13.08
CA LEU A 14 -7.59 7.07 11.87
C LEU A 14 -6.53 8.13 12.16
N ASN A 15 -6.74 9.00 13.15
CA ASN A 15 -5.71 9.95 13.58
C ASN A 15 -4.46 9.23 14.11
N ILE A 16 -4.64 8.14 14.86
CA ILE A 16 -3.53 7.36 15.43
C ILE A 16 -2.81 6.62 14.31
N ILE A 17 -3.57 5.96 13.42
CA ILE A 17 -3.01 5.24 12.29
C ILE A 17 -2.22 6.19 11.38
N SER A 18 -2.79 7.35 11.05
CA SER A 18 -2.13 8.40 10.28
C SER A 18 -0.84 8.89 10.92
N ALA A 19 -0.89 9.19 12.24
CA ALA A 19 0.29 9.61 12.97
C ALA A 19 1.39 8.55 12.96
N LEU A 20 1.05 7.27 13.10
CA LEU A 20 1.99 6.16 13.00
C LEU A 20 2.58 6.05 11.59
N PHE A 21 1.74 6.10 10.55
CA PHE A 21 2.18 6.01 9.16
C PHE A 21 3.20 7.12 8.81
N LYS A 22 2.91 8.35 9.25
CA LYS A 22 3.81 9.51 9.14
C LYS A 22 5.06 9.37 10.00
N LYS A 23 4.92 8.95 11.27
CA LYS A 23 6.06 8.73 12.18
C LYS A 23 7.01 7.69 11.60
N LEU A 24 6.51 6.63 10.98
CA LEU A 24 7.31 5.60 10.31
C LEU A 24 7.98 6.14 9.04
N GLY A 25 7.53 7.25 8.46
CA GLY A 25 8.12 7.83 7.25
C GLY A 25 7.78 7.04 5.99
N LEU A 26 6.68 6.28 6.03
CA LEU A 26 6.22 5.46 4.92
C LEU A 26 5.80 6.30 3.70
N PRO A 27 5.14 7.47 3.85
CA PRO A 27 4.77 8.26 2.67
C PRO A 27 5.98 8.66 1.82
N GLN A 28 7.05 9.15 2.45
CA GLN A 28 8.26 9.56 1.76
C GLN A 28 8.98 8.37 1.12
N LEU A 29 9.00 7.22 1.80
CA LEU A 29 9.58 6.00 1.26
C LEU A 29 8.81 5.50 0.02
N ILE A 30 7.47 5.46 0.10
CA ILE A 30 6.63 5.03 -1.03
C ILE A 30 6.83 5.97 -2.21
N ASP A 31 6.79 7.29 -2.00
CA ASP A 31 6.98 8.27 -3.08
C ASP A 31 8.42 8.26 -3.64
N HIS A 32 9.40 7.75 -2.90
CA HIS A 32 10.76 7.53 -3.41
C HIS A 32 10.84 6.29 -4.29
N LEU A 33 10.21 5.19 -3.88
CA LEU A 33 10.19 3.93 -4.62
C LEU A 33 9.33 4.00 -5.89
N VAL A 34 8.26 4.79 -5.83
CA VAL A 34 7.37 5.07 -6.96
C VAL A 34 7.28 6.58 -7.13
N PRO A 35 8.24 7.20 -7.84
CA PRO A 35 8.35 8.65 -8.00
C PRO A 35 7.05 9.29 -8.45
N VAL A 36 6.74 10.51 -8.02
CA VAL A 36 5.51 11.21 -8.42
C VAL A 36 5.45 11.42 -9.93
N ASP A 37 4.31 11.10 -10.54
CA ASP A 37 4.03 11.46 -11.94
C ASP A 37 3.49 12.90 -11.98
N PRO A 38 4.13 13.83 -12.72
CA PRO A 38 3.66 15.21 -12.86
C PRO A 38 2.24 15.36 -13.41
N GLN A 39 1.73 14.35 -14.12
CA GLN A 39 0.36 14.33 -14.65
C GLN A 39 -0.68 13.97 -13.57
N CYS A 40 -0.25 13.52 -12.40
CA CYS A 40 -1.12 13.15 -11.30
C CYS A 40 -1.20 14.27 -10.24
N GLN A 41 -2.42 14.62 -9.82
CA GLN A 41 -2.64 15.54 -8.70
C GLN A 41 -2.28 14.90 -7.34
N THR A 42 -2.36 13.57 -7.28
CA THR A 42 -2.06 12.75 -6.11
C THR A 42 -0.75 12.02 -6.26
N ARG A 43 -0.11 11.75 -5.13
CA ARG A 43 1.06 10.87 -5.05
C ARG A 43 0.62 9.43 -4.81
N VAL A 44 1.54 8.49 -5.02
CA VAL A 44 1.28 7.07 -4.73
C VAL A 44 1.03 6.88 -3.24
N SER A 45 1.79 7.58 -2.38
CA SER A 45 1.55 7.54 -0.94
C SER A 45 0.20 8.14 -0.52
N ASP A 46 -0.36 9.10 -1.28
CA ASP A 46 -1.69 9.65 -1.01
C ASP A 46 -2.75 8.56 -1.25
N ALA A 47 -2.65 7.85 -2.39
CA ALA A 47 -3.56 6.77 -2.77
C ALA A 47 -3.47 5.58 -1.80
N VAL A 48 -2.26 5.13 -1.45
CA VAL A 48 -2.06 4.03 -0.49
C VAL A 48 -2.66 4.37 0.86
N GLN A 49 -2.42 5.57 1.39
CA GLN A 49 -3.01 6.00 2.66
C GLN A 49 -4.54 6.07 2.57
N ALA A 50 -5.08 6.61 1.50
CA ALA A 50 -6.52 6.69 1.30
C ALA A 50 -7.19 5.31 1.29
N ILE A 51 -6.62 4.35 0.56
CA ILE A 51 -7.12 2.96 0.52
C ILE A 51 -7.06 2.32 1.90
N LEU A 52 -5.92 2.42 2.59
CA LEU A 52 -5.75 1.84 3.92
C LEU A 52 -6.73 2.45 4.94
N TYR A 53 -6.87 3.77 4.97
CA TYR A 53 -7.76 4.45 5.91
C TYR A 53 -9.23 4.17 5.61
N ASN A 54 -9.62 4.08 4.33
CA ASN A 54 -10.96 3.66 3.92
C ASN A 54 -11.28 2.24 4.41
N MET A 55 -10.33 1.31 4.26
CA MET A 55 -10.47 -0.06 4.78
C MET A 55 -10.57 -0.08 6.31
N PHE A 56 -9.72 0.69 7.00
CA PHE A 56 -9.74 0.73 8.47
C PHE A 56 -11.03 1.33 9.01
N ASP A 57 -11.66 2.25 8.28
CA ASP A 57 -12.97 2.82 8.62
C ASP A 57 -14.14 1.84 8.37
N GLY A 58 -13.86 0.59 7.97
CA GLY A 58 -14.84 -0.47 7.77
C GLY A 58 -15.58 -0.41 6.42
N ARG A 59 -15.05 0.37 5.46
CA ARG A 59 -15.60 0.44 4.10
C ARG A 59 -14.97 -0.61 3.20
N GLN A 60 -15.62 -0.91 2.08
CA GLN A 60 -15.03 -1.74 1.03
C GLN A 60 -13.98 -0.92 0.27
N ALA A 61 -12.75 -1.46 0.22
CA ALA A 61 -11.65 -0.84 -0.51
C ALA A 61 -12.04 -0.57 -1.97
N LEU A 62 -11.63 0.60 -2.49
CA LEU A 62 -11.83 1.02 -3.89
C LEU A 62 -13.30 1.26 -4.30
N VAL A 63 -14.26 1.22 -3.37
CA VAL A 63 -15.66 1.51 -3.67
C VAL A 63 -16.01 2.91 -3.14
N HIS A 64 -16.37 3.82 -4.04
CA HIS A 64 -16.77 5.20 -3.72
C HIS A 64 -15.77 5.93 -2.81
N LEU A 65 -14.47 5.72 -3.04
CA LEU A 65 -13.42 6.25 -2.17
C LEU A 65 -13.40 7.79 -2.16
N GLU A 66 -13.65 8.44 -3.30
CA GLU A 66 -13.81 9.90 -3.37
C GLU A 66 -14.94 10.38 -2.45
N HIS A 67 -16.08 9.69 -2.43
CA HIS A 67 -17.21 10.06 -1.58
C HIS A 67 -16.84 9.93 -0.10
N TRP A 68 -16.20 8.82 0.29
CA TRP A 68 -15.68 8.64 1.64
C TRP A 68 -14.64 9.72 2.01
N ALA A 69 -13.77 10.11 1.08
CA ALA A 69 -12.78 11.16 1.31
C ALA A 69 -13.42 12.53 1.63
N GLN A 70 -14.67 12.78 1.22
CA GLN A 70 -15.41 13.99 1.59
C GLN A 70 -15.89 13.98 3.05
N GLU A 71 -16.01 12.79 3.66
CA GLU A 71 -16.49 12.56 5.03
C GLU A 71 -15.37 12.64 6.09
N VAL A 72 -14.09 12.65 5.66
CA VAL A 72 -12.91 12.67 6.55
C VAL A 72 -12.01 13.88 6.29
N ASP A 73 -11.15 14.18 7.25
CA ASP A 73 -10.16 15.26 7.12
C ASP A 73 -8.93 14.77 6.34
N CYS A 74 -9.02 14.70 5.01
CA CYS A 74 -7.91 14.26 4.15
C CYS A 74 -6.63 15.07 4.35
N GLU A 75 -6.76 16.39 4.53
CA GLU A 75 -5.63 17.29 4.74
C GLU A 75 -4.84 16.92 6.00
N LYS A 76 -5.56 16.66 7.10
CA LYS A 76 -4.95 16.23 8.35
C LYS A 76 -4.44 14.79 8.29
N LEU A 77 -5.23 13.86 7.73
CA LEU A 77 -4.92 12.43 7.77
C LEU A 77 -3.82 12.04 6.78
N ILE A 78 -3.79 12.63 5.59
CA ILE A 78 -2.88 12.21 4.52
C ILE A 78 -1.81 13.29 4.34
N ARG A 79 -2.17 14.43 3.77
CA ARG A 79 -1.22 15.51 3.46
C ARG A 79 -1.97 16.84 3.27
N PRO A 80 -1.38 17.99 3.64
CA PRO A 80 -1.95 19.30 3.36
C PRO A 80 -2.33 19.48 1.89
N ASP A 81 -3.41 20.22 1.67
CA ASP A 81 -3.97 20.57 0.36
C ASP A 81 -4.47 19.39 -0.48
N LEU A 82 -4.60 18.19 0.11
CA LEU A 82 -5.17 17.04 -0.58
C LEU A 82 -6.69 17.20 -0.71
N HIS A 83 -7.16 17.43 -1.93
CA HIS A 83 -8.58 17.54 -2.21
C HIS A 83 -9.23 16.15 -2.42
N PRO A 84 -10.39 15.85 -1.79
CA PRO A 84 -11.07 14.56 -1.95
C PRO A 84 -11.34 14.14 -3.39
N SER A 85 -11.67 15.08 -4.28
CA SER A 85 -11.97 14.78 -5.69
C SER A 85 -10.78 14.28 -6.51
N TRP A 86 -9.56 14.38 -5.97
CA TRP A 86 -8.37 13.81 -6.61
C TRP A 86 -8.19 12.32 -6.30
N LEU A 87 -9.02 11.75 -5.41
CA LEU A 87 -9.05 10.34 -5.02
C LEU A 87 -10.19 9.58 -5.72
N ASN A 88 -10.49 9.94 -6.97
CA ASN A 88 -11.44 9.23 -7.82
C ASN A 88 -10.86 7.91 -8.37
N ASP A 89 -11.75 7.08 -8.90
CA ASP A 89 -11.43 5.72 -9.35
C ASP A 89 -10.32 5.70 -10.42
N ASP A 90 -10.32 6.63 -11.37
CA ASP A 90 -9.27 6.73 -12.41
C ASP A 90 -7.89 7.08 -11.84
N ALA A 91 -7.85 7.95 -10.81
CA ALA A 91 -6.61 8.30 -10.14
C ALA A 91 -6.07 7.12 -9.32
N LEU A 92 -6.96 6.40 -8.62
CA LEU A 92 -6.59 5.23 -7.83
C LEU A 92 -6.11 4.09 -8.72
N ALA A 93 -6.80 3.80 -9.82
CA ALA A 93 -6.41 2.78 -10.79
C ALA A 93 -5.00 3.04 -11.33
N ARG A 94 -4.71 4.28 -11.77
CA ARG A 94 -3.37 4.66 -12.24
C ARG A 94 -2.29 4.45 -11.17
N HIS A 95 -2.56 4.76 -9.90
CA HIS A 95 -1.56 4.52 -8.85
C HIS A 95 -1.37 3.03 -8.54
N LEU A 96 -2.42 2.20 -8.67
CA LEU A 96 -2.29 0.75 -8.56
C LEU A 96 -1.46 0.15 -9.70
N ASP A 97 -1.67 0.61 -10.93
CA ASP A 97 -0.85 0.21 -12.09
C ASP A 97 0.62 0.57 -11.87
N ARG A 98 0.89 1.79 -11.40
CA ARG A 98 2.25 2.27 -11.14
C ARG A 98 2.92 1.51 -10.00
N LEU A 99 2.17 1.13 -8.97
CA LEU A 99 2.64 0.23 -7.91
C LEU A 99 2.98 -1.16 -8.44
N TYR A 100 2.20 -1.68 -9.39
CA TYR A 100 2.46 -2.94 -10.06
C TYR A 100 3.74 -2.87 -10.91
N GLU A 101 3.86 -1.85 -11.75
CA GLU A 101 5.04 -1.60 -12.61
C GLU A 101 6.33 -1.44 -11.79
N ALA A 102 6.25 -0.80 -10.61
CA ALA A 102 7.37 -0.67 -9.69
C ALA A 102 7.75 -1.97 -8.96
N GLY A 103 7.00 -3.06 -9.18
CA GLY A 103 7.17 -4.33 -8.48
C GLY A 103 6.66 -4.24 -7.04
N ILE A 104 5.35 -4.36 -6.86
CA ILE A 104 4.67 -4.21 -5.56
C ILE A 104 5.31 -5.00 -4.40
N HIS A 105 5.83 -6.20 -4.69
CA HIS A 105 6.54 -7.01 -3.68
C HIS A 105 7.82 -6.33 -3.16
N ASN A 106 8.55 -5.63 -4.02
CA ASN A 106 9.73 -4.85 -3.63
C ASN A 106 9.32 -3.65 -2.78
N VAL A 107 8.23 -2.96 -3.17
CA VAL A 107 7.70 -1.82 -2.41
C VAL A 107 7.31 -2.25 -0.99
N ILE A 108 6.49 -3.31 -0.88
CA ILE A 108 6.05 -3.85 0.42
C ILE A 108 7.24 -4.32 1.25
N SER A 109 8.14 -5.12 0.67
CA SER A 109 9.30 -5.65 1.39
C SER A 109 10.21 -4.54 1.91
N THR A 110 10.42 -3.49 1.10
CA THR A 110 11.21 -2.32 1.50
C THR A 110 10.55 -1.57 2.66
N CYS A 111 9.23 -1.36 2.60
CA CYS A 111 8.47 -0.77 3.71
C CYS A 111 8.60 -1.59 5.01
N LEU A 112 8.47 -2.92 4.93
CA LEU A 112 8.62 -3.80 6.10
C LEU A 112 10.03 -3.71 6.69
N ILE A 113 11.07 -3.84 5.86
CA ILE A 113 12.47 -3.73 6.31
C ILE A 113 12.73 -2.36 6.94
N HIS A 114 12.19 -1.29 6.36
CA HIS A 114 12.29 0.06 6.89
C HIS A 114 11.66 0.18 8.27
N ILE A 115 10.45 -0.36 8.47
CA ILE A 115 9.79 -0.40 9.79
C ILE A 115 10.64 -1.17 10.80
N TYR A 116 11.12 -2.36 10.44
CA TYR A 116 11.98 -3.17 11.31
C TYR A 116 13.22 -2.42 11.78
N ARG A 117 13.91 -1.75 10.84
CA ARG A 117 15.12 -0.96 11.14
C ARG A 117 14.78 0.24 12.02
N LYS A 118 13.69 0.95 11.72
CA LYS A 118 13.29 2.17 12.43
C LYS A 118 12.84 1.92 13.86
N GLU A 119 12.17 0.80 14.10
CA GLU A 119 11.72 0.40 15.44
C GLU A 119 12.77 -0.41 16.21
N GLY A 120 13.96 -0.67 15.63
CA GLY A 120 15.04 -1.40 16.29
C GLY A 120 14.71 -2.85 16.62
N LEU A 121 13.80 -3.47 15.87
CA LEU A 121 13.33 -4.83 16.13
C LEU A 121 14.42 -5.85 15.76
N SER A 122 14.77 -6.73 16.70
CA SER A 122 15.75 -7.79 16.44
C SER A 122 15.17 -8.85 15.51
N LEU A 123 15.73 -9.01 14.32
CA LEU A 123 15.35 -10.06 13.38
C LEU A 123 16.00 -11.39 13.78
N ARG A 124 15.38 -12.12 14.72
CA ARG A 124 15.93 -13.39 15.24
C ARG A 124 15.63 -14.60 14.35
N ALA A 125 14.51 -14.56 13.64
CA ALA A 125 14.09 -15.61 12.73
C ALA A 125 13.38 -14.98 11.53
N PHE A 126 13.64 -15.52 10.34
CA PHE A 126 12.90 -15.19 9.13
C PHE A 126 12.04 -16.40 8.76
N HIS A 127 10.73 -16.28 8.95
CA HIS A 127 9.77 -17.30 8.53
C HIS A 127 9.15 -16.86 7.20
N ALA A 128 9.40 -17.63 6.15
CA ALA A 128 8.74 -17.44 4.87
C ALA A 128 7.65 -18.50 4.73
N ASP A 129 6.39 -18.06 4.75
CA ASP A 129 5.29 -18.90 4.29
C ASP A 129 5.20 -18.75 2.77
N THR A 130 5.96 -19.58 2.06
CA THR A 130 5.93 -19.60 0.60
C THR A 130 4.57 -20.06 0.11
N THR A 131 4.25 -19.92 -1.17
CA THR A 131 3.07 -20.57 -1.77
C THR A 131 3.56 -21.68 -2.68
N ASP A 132 3.00 -22.88 -2.55
CA ASP A 132 3.35 -23.98 -3.43
C ASP A 132 2.60 -23.82 -4.75
N LYS A 133 3.32 -23.92 -5.88
CA LYS A 133 2.71 -23.99 -7.21
C LYS A 133 2.94 -25.40 -7.75
N THR A 134 1.86 -26.15 -7.94
CA THR A 134 1.91 -27.48 -8.57
C THR A 134 1.45 -27.33 -10.01
N VAL A 135 2.24 -27.84 -10.95
CA VAL A 135 1.97 -27.74 -12.40
C VAL A 135 2.19 -29.10 -13.06
N TYR A 136 1.47 -29.37 -14.15
CA TYR A 136 1.51 -30.63 -14.89
C TYR A 136 1.59 -30.36 -16.39
N GLY A 137 2.40 -31.14 -17.12
CA GLY A 137 2.52 -31.04 -18.58
C GLY A 137 3.91 -31.36 -19.10
N ALA A 138 4.03 -31.52 -20.42
CA ALA A 138 5.31 -31.57 -21.11
C ALA A 138 5.77 -30.14 -21.42
N TYR A 139 6.86 -29.71 -20.79
CA TYR A 139 7.46 -28.40 -21.03
C TYR A 139 8.59 -28.54 -22.06
N GLU A 140 8.27 -28.32 -23.34
CA GLU A 140 9.18 -28.56 -24.46
C GLU A 140 10.29 -27.50 -24.61
N SER A 141 10.11 -26.33 -23.99
CA SER A 141 11.12 -25.27 -23.94
C SER A 141 11.15 -24.62 -22.57
N ALA A 142 12.33 -24.61 -21.96
CA ALA A 142 12.59 -23.87 -20.72
C ALA A 142 13.74 -22.90 -20.99
N SER A 143 13.51 -21.60 -20.78
CA SER A 143 14.62 -20.64 -20.74
C SER A 143 15.46 -20.88 -19.48
N LEU A 144 16.78 -20.77 -19.57
CA LEU A 144 17.68 -20.77 -18.41
C LEU A 144 17.45 -19.58 -17.48
N GLU A 145 16.85 -18.50 -18.01
CA GLU A 145 16.48 -17.30 -17.25
C GLU A 145 15.14 -17.47 -16.52
N ALA A 146 14.36 -18.49 -16.88
CA ALA A 146 13.11 -18.82 -16.20
C ALA A 146 13.36 -19.71 -14.98
N LEU A 147 12.37 -19.72 -14.08
CA LEU A 147 12.37 -20.56 -12.89
C LEU A 147 12.39 -22.03 -13.33
N GLN A 148 13.47 -22.75 -13.00
CA GLN A 148 13.64 -24.15 -13.41
C GLN A 148 12.63 -25.02 -12.66
N ILE A 149 11.63 -25.52 -13.39
CA ILE A 149 10.61 -26.40 -12.83
C ILE A 149 11.25 -27.78 -12.64
N THR A 150 11.52 -28.13 -11.40
CA THR A 150 12.05 -29.45 -11.03
C THR A 150 10.96 -30.28 -10.37
N HIS A 151 11.03 -31.60 -10.55
CA HIS A 151 10.20 -32.51 -9.76
C HIS A 151 10.50 -32.33 -8.27
N GLY A 152 9.47 -32.11 -7.45
CA GLY A 152 9.60 -31.88 -6.01
C GLY A 152 8.29 -32.17 -5.28
N TYR A 153 8.36 -32.21 -3.95
CA TYR A 153 7.21 -32.47 -3.09
C TYR A 153 6.64 -31.15 -2.57
N ASN A 154 5.35 -30.92 -2.80
CA ASN A 154 4.62 -29.83 -2.16
C ASN A 154 4.37 -30.13 -0.67
N ARG A 155 3.95 -29.12 0.09
CA ARG A 155 3.69 -29.23 1.53
C ARG A 155 2.39 -29.95 1.88
N HIS A 156 1.57 -30.34 0.90
CA HIS A 156 0.31 -31.04 1.12
C HIS A 156 0.45 -32.40 1.84
N HIS A 157 1.67 -32.94 1.95
CA HIS A 157 1.96 -34.21 2.61
C HIS A 157 2.86 -34.11 3.85
N ARG A 158 3.05 -32.92 4.43
CA ARG A 158 3.73 -32.75 5.73
C ARG A 158 2.67 -32.67 6.83
N TRP A 159 2.41 -33.80 7.48
CA TRP A 159 1.63 -33.88 8.73
C TRP A 159 2.59 -34.32 9.85
#